data_AF-Q8VLT5-F1
#
_entry.id   AF-Q8VLT5-F1
#
_cell.length_a   1.000
_cell.length_b   1.000
_cell.length_c   1.000
_cell.angle_alpha   90.00
_cell.angle_beta   90.00
_cell.angle_gamma   90.00
#
_symmetry.space_group_name_H-M   'P 1'
#
loop_
_entity.id
_entity.type
_entity.pdbx_description
1 polymer ?
#
loop_
_entity_poly.entity_id
_entity_poly.type
_entity_poly.pdbx_seq_one_letter_code
_entity_poly.pdbx_strand_id
1 'polypeptide(L)'
;PSDLDGVEERIKSRLGWGLVADINETTFELRLGILQAKVEQMSMYVPDDVLEFLARNIKSNIRELEGALNKVAHTSLIGRSMTVESASETLADLLRSNHKSITIAEIQKKIAEFFNIKVADMHSNRRLR
;
A
#
# COMPACT_ATOMS: atom_id res chain seq x y z
N PRO A 1 -10.84 -4.62 -18.89
CA PRO A 1 -11.89 -5.68 -18.95
C PRO A 1 -11.52 -6.89 -19.83
N SER A 2 -10.61 -6.72 -20.79
CA SER A 2 -10.07 -7.79 -21.64
C SER A 2 -9.45 -8.94 -20.85
N ASP A 3 -8.79 -8.62 -19.74
CA ASP A 3 -7.96 -9.54 -18.96
C ASP A 3 -8.75 -10.37 -17.92
N LEU A 4 -10.08 -10.36 -18.01
CA LEU A 4 -10.95 -11.12 -17.11
C LEU A 4 -11.00 -12.60 -17.55
N ASP A 5 -10.35 -13.47 -16.80
CA ASP A 5 -10.43 -14.91 -17.02
C ASP A 5 -11.80 -15.49 -16.59
N GLY A 6 -12.30 -16.48 -17.33
CA GLY A 6 -13.57 -17.16 -17.03
C GLY A 6 -14.85 -16.37 -17.37
N VAL A 7 -14.74 -15.21 -18.02
CA VAL A 7 -15.87 -14.40 -18.46
C VAL A 7 -16.11 -14.58 -19.97
N GLU A 8 -17.37 -14.74 -20.38
CA GLU A 8 -17.75 -14.86 -21.79
C GLU A 8 -17.35 -13.62 -22.61
N GLU A 9 -16.87 -13.83 -23.84
CA GLU A 9 -16.40 -12.74 -24.73
C GLU A 9 -17.45 -11.66 -25.00
N ARG A 10 -18.74 -12.02 -25.08
CA ARG A 10 -19.83 -11.02 -25.25
C ARG A 10 -19.94 -10.08 -24.05
N ILE A 11 -19.58 -10.53 -22.85
CA ILE A 11 -19.59 -9.71 -21.62
C ILE A 11 -18.37 -8.79 -21.62
N LYS A 12 -17.18 -9.32 -21.95
CA LYS A 12 -15.97 -8.50 -22.10
C LYS A 12 -16.16 -7.38 -23.13
N SER A 13 -16.75 -7.71 -24.28
CA SER A 13 -17.11 -6.75 -25.33
C SER A 13 -18.03 -5.66 -24.79
N ARG A 14 -19.13 -6.04 -24.10
CA ARG A 14 -20.06 -5.08 -23.50
C ARG A 14 -19.41 -4.15 -22.47
N LEU A 15 -18.53 -4.68 -21.62
CA LEU A 15 -17.80 -3.88 -20.63
C LEU A 15 -16.80 -2.91 -21.29
N GLY A 16 -16.24 -3.26 -22.44
CA GLY A 16 -15.30 -2.43 -23.19
C GLY A 16 -15.94 -1.35 -24.05
N TRP A 17 -17.24 -1.42 -24.35
CA TRP A 17 -17.93 -0.43 -25.20
C TRP A 17 -18.29 0.87 -24.48
N GLY A 18 -18.14 0.94 -23.15
CA GLY A 18 -18.36 2.14 -22.35
C GLY A 18 -17.09 2.96 -22.10
N LEU A 19 -17.18 3.95 -21.21
CA LEU A 19 -16.00 4.64 -20.67
C LEU A 19 -15.26 3.68 -19.73
N VAL A 20 -14.07 3.25 -20.15
CA VAL A 20 -13.16 2.46 -19.31
C VAL A 20 -12.06 3.39 -18.82
N ALA A 21 -11.95 3.52 -17.51
CA ALA A 21 -10.89 4.29 -16.87
C ALA A 21 -10.11 3.39 -15.92
N ASP A 22 -8.79 3.46 -16.00
CA ASP A 22 -7.91 2.70 -15.13
C ASP A 22 -7.77 3.40 -13.77
N ILE A 23 -7.72 2.58 -12.71
CA ILE A 23 -7.40 3.04 -11.36
C ILE A 23 -5.95 2.66 -11.09
N ASN A 24 -5.10 3.68 -10.99
CA ASN A 24 -3.68 3.51 -10.71
C ASN A 24 -3.40 3.49 -9.20
N GLU A 25 -2.18 3.09 -8.84
CA GLU A 25 -1.67 3.23 -7.47
C GLU A 25 -1.75 4.68 -7.01
N THR A 26 -2.05 4.85 -5.71
CA THR A 26 -2.15 6.19 -5.13
C THR A 26 -0.77 6.80 -4.93
N THR A 27 -0.63 8.10 -5.18
CA THR A 27 0.57 8.85 -4.78
C THR A 27 0.51 9.20 -3.29
N PHE A 28 1.63 9.63 -2.72
CA PHE A 28 1.65 10.10 -1.34
C PHE A 28 0.70 11.29 -1.14
N GLU A 29 0.74 12.24 -2.06
CA GLU A 29 -0.06 13.46 -2.06
C GLU A 29 -1.55 13.13 -2.13
N LEU A 30 -1.93 12.17 -2.98
CA LEU A 30 -3.31 11.72 -3.08
C LEU A 30 -3.78 11.03 -1.78
N ARG A 31 -2.93 10.19 -1.17
CA ARG A 31 -3.28 9.57 0.12
C ARG A 31 -3.44 10.60 1.23
N LEU A 32 -2.55 11.59 1.30
CA LEU A 32 -2.63 12.68 2.26
C LEU A 32 -3.91 13.51 2.06
N GLY A 33 -4.22 13.87 0.81
CA GLY A 33 -5.44 14.61 0.48
C GLY A 33 -6.72 13.84 0.81
N ILE A 34 -6.74 12.52 0.59
CA ILE A 34 -7.86 11.65 1.01
C ILE A 34 -8.01 11.71 2.52
N LEU A 35 -6.93 11.56 3.28
CA LEU A 35 -6.98 11.61 4.75
C LEU A 35 -7.49 12.96 5.26
N GLN A 36 -6.99 14.07 4.70
CA GLN A 36 -7.43 15.43 5.06
C GLN A 36 -8.93 15.60 4.79
N ALA A 37 -9.40 15.24 3.60
CA ALA A 37 -10.82 15.32 3.26
C ALA A 37 -11.70 14.45 4.18
N LYS A 38 -11.19 13.29 4.63
CA LYS A 38 -11.90 12.44 5.59
C LYS A 38 -11.97 13.03 6.98
N VAL A 39 -10.88 13.60 7.47
CA VAL A 39 -10.84 14.27 8.78
C VAL A 39 -11.81 15.45 8.81
N GLU A 40 -11.87 16.24 7.74
CA GLU A 40 -12.85 17.32 7.56
C GLU A 40 -14.29 16.76 7.56
N GLN A 41 -14.56 15.71 6.80
CA GLN A 41 -15.87 15.06 6.75
C GLN A 41 -16.32 14.53 8.13
N MET A 42 -15.38 13.99 8.91
CA MET A 42 -15.63 13.47 10.25
C MET A 42 -15.76 14.57 11.31
N SER A 43 -15.49 15.84 10.96
CA SER A 43 -15.47 16.98 11.89
C SER A 43 -14.57 16.71 13.12
N MET A 44 -13.43 16.06 12.88
CA MET A 44 -12.47 15.74 13.92
C MET A 44 -11.15 16.48 13.67
N TYR A 45 -10.36 16.67 14.71
CA TYR A 45 -9.01 17.18 14.58
C TYR A 45 -8.02 16.03 14.65
N VAL A 46 -7.20 15.85 13.62
CA VAL A 46 -6.06 14.93 13.63
C VAL A 46 -4.80 15.72 13.32
N PRO A 47 -3.74 15.62 14.15
CA PRO A 47 -2.45 16.25 13.87
C PRO A 47 -1.87 15.86 12.50
N ASP A 48 -1.30 16.83 11.80
CA ASP A 48 -0.77 16.65 10.44
C ASP A 48 0.36 15.61 10.37
N ASP A 49 1.20 15.54 11.41
CA ASP A 49 2.28 14.55 11.53
C ASP A 49 1.74 13.11 11.56
N VAL A 50 0.60 12.89 12.21
CA VAL A 50 -0.11 11.61 12.21
C VAL A 50 -0.68 11.31 10.81
N LEU A 51 -1.27 12.29 10.12
CA LEU A 51 -1.78 12.10 8.76
C LEU A 51 -0.66 11.77 7.77
N GLU A 52 0.46 12.50 7.84
CA GLU A 52 1.65 12.20 7.05
C GLU A 52 2.20 10.82 7.36
N PHE A 53 2.27 10.44 8.63
CA PHE A 53 2.70 9.11 9.05
C PHE A 53 1.83 8.01 8.42
N LEU A 54 0.51 8.15 8.46
CA LEU A 54 -0.41 7.20 7.84
C LEU A 54 -0.20 7.14 6.32
N ALA A 55 -0.14 8.28 5.63
CA ALA A 55 0.04 8.34 4.18
C ALA A 55 1.39 7.77 3.70
N ARG A 56 2.45 7.86 4.52
CA ARG A 56 3.77 7.29 4.19
C ARG A 56 3.81 5.78 4.36
N ASN A 57 3.17 5.26 5.41
CA ASN A 57 3.30 3.86 5.80
C ASN A 57 2.19 2.95 5.26
N ILE A 58 1.05 3.50 4.82
CA ILE A 58 -0.08 2.73 4.31
C ILE A 58 -0.21 2.91 2.79
N LYS A 59 0.39 1.98 2.02
CA LYS A 59 0.46 2.04 0.55
C LYS A 59 -0.37 0.97 -0.17
N SER A 60 -0.94 0.02 0.56
CA SER A 60 -1.65 -1.16 0.05
C SER A 60 -2.91 -0.79 -0.73
N ASN A 61 -3.88 -0.13 -0.09
CA ASN A 61 -5.12 0.33 -0.72
C ASN A 61 -5.81 1.42 0.13
N ILE A 62 -6.73 2.16 -0.48
CA ILE A 62 -7.44 3.29 0.16
C ILE A 62 -8.30 2.81 1.35
N ARG A 63 -8.86 1.59 1.30
CA ARG A 63 -9.69 1.07 2.40
C ARG A 63 -8.88 0.84 3.67
N GLU A 64 -7.67 0.31 3.56
CA GLU A 64 -6.76 0.16 4.70
C GLU A 64 -6.30 1.52 5.25
N LEU A 65 -6.05 2.49 4.37
CA LEU A 65 -5.69 3.87 4.75
C LEU A 65 -6.81 4.51 5.59
N GLU A 66 -8.05 4.48 5.10
CA GLU A 66 -9.22 5.01 5.82
C GLU A 66 -9.50 4.22 7.10
N GLY A 67 -9.34 2.89 7.08
CA GLY A 67 -9.50 2.04 8.26
C GLY A 67 -8.50 2.38 9.36
N ALA A 68 -7.25 2.66 9.00
CA ALA A 68 -6.23 3.09 9.95
C ALA A 68 -6.54 4.47 10.54
N LEU A 69 -6.99 5.43 9.72
CA LEU A 69 -7.45 6.73 10.19
C LEU A 69 -8.58 6.57 11.21
N ASN A 70 -9.60 5.78 10.91
CA ASN A 70 -10.70 5.51 11.84
C ASN A 70 -10.20 4.91 13.15
N LYS A 71 -9.28 3.94 13.09
CA LYS A 71 -8.73 3.30 14.29
C LYS A 71 -7.99 4.29 15.18
N VAL A 72 -7.17 5.14 14.58
CA VAL A 72 -6.45 6.22 15.28
C VAL A 72 -7.43 7.25 15.83
N ALA A 73 -8.44 7.65 15.05
CA ALA A 73 -9.50 8.56 15.49
C ALA A 73 -10.23 8.06 16.74
N HIS A 74 -10.55 6.77 16.80
CA HIS A 74 -11.19 6.16 17.96
C HIS A 74 -10.31 6.17 19.22
N THR A 75 -8.98 6.22 19.11
CA THR A 75 -8.11 6.29 20.31
C THR A 75 -8.32 7.57 21.11
N SER A 76 -8.73 8.66 20.46
CA SER A 76 -9.07 9.92 21.12
C SER A 76 -10.27 9.79 22.07
N LEU A 77 -11.23 8.92 21.74
CA LEU A 77 -12.40 8.62 22.59
C LEU A 77 -12.03 7.89 23.88
N ILE A 78 -10.87 7.22 23.89
CA ILE A 78 -10.34 6.48 25.05
C ILE A 78 -9.37 7.36 25.85
N GLY A 79 -9.28 8.66 25.52
CA GLY A 79 -8.43 9.63 26.22
C GLY A 79 -6.94 9.48 25.93
N ARG A 80 -6.56 8.73 24.89
CA ARG A 80 -5.17 8.67 24.43
C ARG A 80 -4.84 9.89 23.57
N SER A 81 -3.63 10.43 23.74
CA SER A 81 -3.10 11.46 22.86
C SER A 81 -2.91 10.88 21.46
N MET A 82 -3.32 11.63 20.45
CA MET A 82 -3.16 11.24 19.06
C MET A 82 -1.82 11.74 18.56
N THR A 83 -0.78 10.93 18.75
CA THR A 83 0.60 11.21 18.33
C THR A 83 1.08 10.11 17.39
N VAL A 84 2.21 10.33 16.72
CA VAL A 84 2.80 9.32 15.84
C VAL A 84 3.13 8.03 16.61
N GLU A 85 3.59 8.15 17.85
CA GLU A 85 3.91 7.00 18.71
C GLU A 85 2.66 6.17 19.02
N SER A 86 1.59 6.82 19.47
CA SER A 86 0.35 6.11 19.81
C SER A 86 -0.34 5.50 18.59
N ALA A 87 -0.25 6.18 17.44
CA ALA A 87 -0.71 5.65 16.16
C ALA A 87 0.12 4.43 15.73
N SER A 88 1.44 4.49 15.85
CA SER A 88 2.34 3.38 15.54
C SER A 88 2.06 2.14 16.40
N GLU A 89 1.84 2.33 17.71
CA GLU A 89 1.46 1.23 18.61
C GLU A 89 0.10 0.62 18.23
N THR A 90 -0.90 1.47 17.99
CA THR A 90 -2.28 1.05 17.67
C THR A 90 -2.37 0.29 16.32
N LEU A 91 -1.46 0.62 15.40
CA LEU A 91 -1.40 0.10 14.04
C LEU A 91 -0.28 -0.93 13.84
N ALA A 92 0.39 -1.39 14.90
CA ALA A 92 1.56 -2.26 14.79
C ALA A 92 1.34 -3.49 13.88
N ASP A 93 0.20 -4.17 14.01
CA ASP A 93 -0.12 -5.34 13.19
C ASP A 93 -0.34 -4.99 11.72
N LEU A 94 -1.03 -3.88 11.45
CA LEU A 94 -1.29 -3.38 10.10
C LEU A 94 0.01 -2.93 9.42
N LEU A 95 0.87 -2.23 10.15
CA LEU A 95 2.17 -1.79 9.64
C LEU A 95 3.08 -2.99 9.33
N ARG A 96 3.07 -4.03 10.18
CA ARG A 96 3.81 -5.28 9.92
C ARG A 96 3.33 -5.99 8.67
N SER A 97 2.02 -6.05 8.41
CA SER A 97 1.51 -6.71 7.19
C SER A 97 1.81 -5.91 5.92
N ASN A 98 1.97 -4.59 6.04
CA ASN A 98 2.27 -3.73 4.90
C ASN A 98 3.78 -3.63 4.59
N HIS A 99 4.64 -3.94 5.56
CA HIS A 99 6.05 -4.14 5.30
C HIS A 99 6.26 -5.48 4.61
N LYS A 100 6.48 -5.46 3.28
CA LYS A 100 7.10 -6.59 2.59
C LYS A 100 8.43 -6.88 3.28
N SER A 101 8.54 -8.05 3.90
CA SER A 101 9.81 -8.53 4.42
C SER A 101 10.77 -8.71 3.25
N ILE A 102 11.91 -8.03 3.30
CA ILE A 102 12.96 -8.21 2.29
C ILE A 102 13.46 -9.66 2.43
N THR A 103 13.15 -10.48 1.44
CA THR A 103 13.56 -11.89 1.44
C THR A 103 14.94 -12.06 0.78
N ILE A 104 15.67 -13.12 1.15
CA ILE A 104 16.92 -13.50 0.47
C ILE A 104 16.69 -13.65 -1.04
N ALA A 105 15.54 -14.21 -1.43
CA ALA A 105 15.16 -14.37 -2.83
C ALA A 105 15.03 -13.03 -3.58
N GLU A 106 14.43 -12.02 -2.96
CA GLU A 106 14.35 -10.67 -3.54
C GLU A 106 15.73 -10.02 -3.67
N ILE A 107 16.59 -10.16 -2.66
CA ILE A 107 17.98 -9.67 -2.70
C ILE A 107 18.73 -10.32 -3.86
N GLN A 108 18.67 -11.65 -3.96
CA GLN A 108 19.32 -12.40 -5.04
C GLN A 108 18.77 -12.01 -6.41
N LYS A 109 17.45 -11.87 -6.54
CA LYS A 109 16.82 -11.42 -7.79
C LYS A 109 17.32 -10.03 -8.19
N LYS A 110 17.42 -9.09 -7.24
CA LYS A 110 17.92 -7.74 -7.56
C LYS A 110 19.39 -7.72 -7.94
N ILE A 111 20.23 -8.51 -7.27
CA ILE A 111 21.64 -8.68 -7.65
C ILE A 111 21.75 -9.29 -9.04
N ALA A 112 20.96 -10.34 -9.32
CA ALA A 112 20.93 -11.01 -10.61
C ALA A 112 20.51 -10.05 -11.75
N GLU A 113 19.48 -9.23 -11.54
CA GLU A 113 19.08 -8.17 -12.47
C GLU A 113 20.20 -7.14 -12.69
N PHE A 114 20.87 -6.69 -11.63
CA PHE A 114 21.93 -5.68 -11.73
C PHE A 114 23.14 -6.17 -12.54
N PHE A 115 23.58 -7.41 -12.31
CA PHE A 115 24.69 -8.03 -13.03
C PHE A 115 24.27 -8.72 -14.33
N ASN A 116 22.98 -8.68 -14.67
CA ASN A 116 22.39 -9.35 -15.82
C ASN A 116 22.74 -10.86 -15.90
N ILE A 117 22.69 -11.54 -14.75
CA ILE A 117 22.89 -12.99 -14.62
C ILE A 117 21.58 -13.66 -14.22
N LYS A 118 21.48 -14.98 -14.39
CA LYS A 118 20.32 -15.73 -13.86
C LYS A 118 20.54 -16.02 -12.38
N VAL A 119 19.48 -15.97 -11.57
CA VAL A 119 19.54 -16.34 -10.14
C VAL A 119 20.07 -17.78 -9.95
N ALA A 120 19.75 -18.70 -10.87
CA ALA A 120 20.28 -20.06 -10.87
C ALA A 120 21.82 -20.12 -11.00
N ASP A 121 22.42 -19.17 -11.72
CA ASP A 121 23.88 -19.12 -11.90
C ASP A 121 24.59 -18.72 -10.60
N MET A 122 23.94 -17.97 -9.72
CA MET A 122 24.47 -17.60 -8.39
C MET A 122 24.66 -18.81 -7.47
N HIS A 123 23.89 -19.88 -7.69
CA HIS A 123 23.98 -21.13 -6.95
C HIS A 123 24.85 -22.18 -7.66
N SER A 124 25.32 -21.88 -8.87
CA SER A 124 26.14 -22.82 -9.65
C SER A 124 27.58 -22.82 -9.15
N ASN A 125 28.25 -23.97 -9.28
CA ASN A 125 29.68 -24.08 -8.96
C ASN A 125 30.59 -23.47 -10.06
N ARG A 126 30.00 -22.78 -11.06
CA ARG A 126 30.69 -22.24 -12.23
C ARG A 126 31.30 -20.88 -11.88
N ARG A 127 32.62 -20.82 -11.84
CA ARG A 127 33.38 -19.56 -11.70
C ARG A 127 33.74 -19.06 -13.10
N LEU A 128 33.18 -17.92 -13.51
CA LEU A 128 33.64 -17.20 -14.69
C LEU A 128 35.06 -16.69 -14.38
N ARG A 129 36.05 -17.14 -15.16
CA ARG A 129 37.42 -16.63 -15.15
C ARG A 129 37.57 -15.54 -16.20
#